data_AF-A0A835Z7M4-F1
#
_entry.id   AF-A0A835Z7M4-F1
#
_cell.length_a   1.000
_cell.length_b   1.000
_cell.length_c   1.000
_cell.angle_alpha   90.00
_cell.angle_beta   90.00
_cell.angle_gamma   90.00
#
_symmetry.space_group_name_H-M   'P 1'
#
loop_
_entity.id
_entity.type
_entity.pdbx_description
1 polymer ?
#
loop_
_entity_poly.entity_id
_entity_poly.type
_entity_poly.pdbx_seq_one_letter_code
_entity_poly.pdbx_strand_id
1 'polypeptide(L)' 'QNTGRWTYSEHCLFLKGLDAHGKAWKKIASLIKTRTVVQIRTHAQKYFQKLAK' A
#
# COMPACT_ATOMS: atom_id res chain seq x y z
N GLN A 1 11.99 9.44 2.07
CA GLN A 1 10.80 8.63 2.40
C GLN A 1 9.65 9.58 2.66
N ASN A 2 8.50 9.40 2.02
CA ASN A 2 7.34 10.27 2.23
C ASN A 2 6.58 9.80 3.47
N THR A 3 6.32 10.67 4.45
CA THR A 3 5.55 10.37 5.69
C THR A 3 4.16 11.00 5.70
N GLY A 4 3.79 11.75 4.65
CA GLY A 4 2.51 12.45 4.55
C GLY A 4 1.32 11.57 4.16
N ARG A 5 0.15 12.19 3.91
CA ARG A 5 -1.10 11.53 3.48
C ARG A 5 -0.88 10.71 2.20
N TRP A 6 -1.54 9.55 2.10
CA TRP A 6 -1.54 8.73 0.90
C TRP A 6 -2.23 9.46 -0.25
N THR A 7 -1.56 9.61 -1.38
CA THR A 7 -2.16 10.20 -2.57
C THR A 7 -2.99 9.18 -3.33
N TYR A 8 -3.87 9.66 -4.22
CA TYR A 8 -4.67 8.79 -5.07
C TYR A 8 -3.80 7.88 -5.94
N SER A 9 -2.73 8.41 -6.53
CA SER A 9 -1.80 7.64 -7.35
C SER A 9 -1.08 6.54 -6.55
N GLU A 10 -0.62 6.85 -5.34
CA GLU A 10 0.01 5.86 -4.45
C GLU A 10 -0.98 4.75 -4.06
N HIS A 11 -2.23 5.13 -3.77
CA HIS A 11 -3.26 4.17 -3.42
C HIS A 11 -3.65 3.28 -4.60
N CYS A 12 -3.73 3.83 -5.81
CA CYS A 12 -4.02 3.07 -7.02
C CYS A 12 -2.92 2.02 -7.31
N LEU A 13 -1.65 2.40 -7.16
CA LEU A 13 -0.52 1.47 -7.24
C LEU A 13 -0.57 0.39 -6.15
N PHE A 14 -1.00 0.75 -4.93
CA PHE A 14 -1.20 -0.20 -3.85
C PHE A 14 -2.27 -1.24 -4.18
N LEU A 15 -3.41 -0.82 -4.71
CA LEU A 15 -4.48 -1.73 -5.14
C LEU A 15 -4.03 -2.63 -6.30
N LYS A 16 -3.37 -2.05 -7.30
CA LYS A 16 -2.81 -2.82 -8.44
C LYS A 16 -1.79 -3.87 -7.98
N GLY A 17 -0.93 -3.50 -7.03
CA GLY A 17 0.05 -4.42 -6.45
C GLY A 17 -0.61 -5.52 -5.60
N LEU A 18 -1.70 -5.19 -4.89
CA LEU A 18 -2.51 -6.15 -4.14
C LEU A 18 -3.21 -7.15 -5.05
N ASP A 19 -3.77 -6.69 -6.16
CA ASP A 19 -4.42 -7.53 -7.15
C ASP A 19 -3.42 -8.46 -7.84
N ALA A 20 -2.28 -7.91 -8.29
CA ALA A 20 -1.28 -8.67 -9.04
C ALA A 20 -0.40 -9.60 -8.18
N HIS A 21 -0.15 -9.28 -6.91
CA HIS A 21 0.80 -10.01 -6.06
C HIS A 21 0.24 -10.42 -4.69
N GLY A 22 -1.01 -10.11 -4.38
CA GLY A 22 -1.60 -10.35 -3.07
C GLY A 22 -0.87 -9.57 -1.97
N LYS A 23 -0.60 -10.25 -0.85
CA LYS A 23 0.04 -9.65 0.34
C LYS A 23 1.57 -9.58 0.25
N ALA A 24 2.14 -9.57 -0.96
CA ALA A 24 3.58 -9.47 -1.17
C ALA A 24 4.09 -8.03 -1.00
N TRP A 25 4.11 -7.52 0.24
CA TRP A 25 4.40 -6.12 0.55
C TRP A 25 5.73 -5.61 0.03
N LYS A 26 6.77 -6.46 -0.04
CA LYS A 26 8.06 -6.09 -0.62
C LYS A 26 7.93 -5.75 -2.11
N LYS A 27 7.15 -6.53 -2.88
CA LYS A 27 6.88 -6.24 -4.30
C LYS A 27 6.05 -4.97 -4.47
N ILE A 28 5.04 -4.79 -3.62
CA ILE A 28 4.20 -3.59 -3.63
C ILE A 28 5.04 -2.33 -3.30
N ALA A 29 6.00 -2.44 -2.38
CA ALA A 29 6.93 -1.36 -2.08
C ALA A 29 7.87 -1.02 -3.23
N SER A 30 8.27 -2.00 -4.03
CA SER A 30 9.04 -1.75 -5.26
C SER A 30 8.23 -0.97 -6.30
N LEU A 31 6.91 -1.16 -6.36
CA LEU A 31 6.01 -0.37 -7.21
C LEU A 31 5.83 1.06 -6.68
N ILE A 32 5.69 1.21 -5.35
CA ILE A 32 5.47 2.50 -4.68
C ILE A 32 6.78 2.99 -4.06
N LYS A 33 7.68 3.51 -4.91
CA LYS A 33 9.01 3.97 -4.48
C LYS A 33 9.01 5.09 -3.43
N THR A 34 7.88 5.78 -3.26
CA THR A 34 7.71 6.88 -2.28
C THR A 34 7.45 6.38 -0.85
N ARG A 35 7.04 5.13 -0.68
CA ARG A 35 6.64 4.53 0.61
C ARG A 35 7.46 3.29 0.92
N THR A 36 7.72 3.09 2.21
CA THR A 36 8.44 1.92 2.71
C THR A 36 7.48 0.74 2.89
N VAL A 37 8.05 -0.46 2.96
CA VAL A 37 7.31 -1.71 3.25
C VAL A 37 6.49 -1.59 4.55
N VAL A 38 7.05 -0.94 5.58
CA VAL A 38 6.36 -0.74 6.87
C VAL A 38 5.13 0.16 6.69
N GLN A 39 5.27 1.27 5.96
CA GLN A 39 4.16 2.19 5.67
C GLN A 39 3.05 1.54 4.83
N ILE A 40 3.44 0.69 3.87
CA ILE A 40 2.48 -0.09 3.08
C ILE A 40 1.70 -1.05 3.97
N ARG A 41 2.38 -1.71 4.92
CA ARG A 41 1.73 -2.65 5.84
C ARG A 41 0.74 -1.94 6.78
N THR A 42 1.10 -0.78 7.32
CA THR A 42 0.19 0.00 8.17
C THR A 42 -1.00 0.56 7.39
N HIS A 43 -0.79 0.98 6.13
CA HIS A 43 -1.88 1.37 5.23
C HIS A 43 -2.80 0.20 4.92
N ALA A 44 -2.23 -0.97 4.60
CA ALA A 44 -2.98 -2.19 4.32
C ALA A 44 -3.85 -2.62 5.51
N GLN A 45 -3.31 -2.56 6.73
CA GLN A 45 -4.06 -2.85 7.94
C GLN A 45 -5.31 -1.97 8.06
N LYS A 46 -5.15 -0.64 7.93
CA LYS A 46 -6.27 0.31 7.99
C LYS A 46 -7.26 0.11 6.84
N TYR A 47 -6.76 -0.19 5.64
CA TYR A 47 -7.58 -0.48 4.48
C TYR A 47 -8.46 -1.72 4.70
N PHE A 48 -7.89 -2.84 5.15
CA PHE A 48 -8.65 -4.06 5.43
C PHE A 48 -9.62 -3.91 6.60
N GLN A 49 -9.25 -3.15 7.63
CA GLN A 49 -10.17 -2.83 8.73
C GLN A 49 -11.42 -2.08 8.25
N LYS A 50 -11.26 -1.18 7.26
CA LYS A 50 -12.41 -0.48 6.64
C LYS A 50 -13.23 -1.39 5.73
N LEU A 51 -12.60 -2.37 5.10
CA LEU A 51 -13.23 -3.29 4.15
C LEU A 51 -14.00 -4.42 4.84
N ALA A 52 -13.56 -4.81 6.04
CA ALA A 52 -14.23 -5.77 6.89
C ALA A 52 -15.42 -5.18 7.69
N LYS A 53 -15.74 -3.90 7.44
CA LYS A 53 -16.86 -3.18 8.05
C LYS A 53 -17.90 -2.92 6.98
#